data_AF-A0A1H8KHQ0-F1
#
_entry.id   AF-A0A1H8KHQ0-F1
#
_cell.length_a   1.000
_cell.length_b   1.000
_cell.length_c   1.000
_cell.angle_alpha   90.00
_cell.angle_beta   90.00
_cell.angle_gamma   90.00
#
_symmetry.space_group_name_H-M   'P 1'
#
loop_
_entity.id
_entity.type
_entity.pdbx_description
1 polymer ?
#
loop_
_entity_poly.entity_id
_entity_poly.type
_entity_poly.pdbx_seq_one_letter_code
_entity_poly.pdbx_strand_id
1 'polypeptide(L)'
;MNVIVCVKPVVRDDGHATDGLSHYDHLALNFARQIKITMPCKVVAVAMSNRSSIPHLKKLKYKEVDEVVLISDELFTGSDTYATAYIMASAIQKFIPYDLIICGKKSLDGGTSQVPIQIAGGLNIPHISYVNSIEIEGSGYVHATRKLYEYEAGVRVKLPCLITVDESFSVRQYISLSAIQQHFDYHPRVISNNELGLDPSSVGASGSLTKVIRSKRVNQVTNCRFLERNEYSQIAGMLNHV
;
A
#
# COMPACT_ATOMS: atom_id res chain seq x y z
N MET A 1 19.61 5.93 -4.74
CA MET A 1 18.73 5.50 -3.61
C MET A 1 17.84 4.36 -4.07
N ASN A 2 17.62 3.35 -3.24
CA ASN A 2 16.69 2.25 -3.45
C ASN A 2 15.40 2.49 -2.64
N VAL A 3 14.28 2.65 -3.33
CA VAL A 3 12.97 2.89 -2.74
C VAL A 3 12.11 1.66 -2.94
N ILE A 4 11.64 1.06 -1.85
CA ILE A 4 10.63 0.01 -1.90
C ILE A 4 9.25 0.64 -1.77
N VAL A 5 8.31 0.17 -2.58
CA VAL A 5 6.88 0.44 -2.40
C VAL A 5 6.16 -0.86 -2.11
N CYS A 6 5.62 -1.01 -0.91
CA CYS A 6 4.80 -2.16 -0.56
C CYS A 6 3.41 -1.98 -1.15
N VAL A 7 2.97 -2.95 -1.94
CA VAL A 7 1.70 -2.90 -2.66
C VAL A 7 0.90 -4.17 -2.44
N LYS A 8 -0.40 -4.04 -2.25
CA LYS A 8 -1.33 -5.14 -2.06
C LYS A 8 -2.32 -5.19 -3.23
N PRO A 9 -2.28 -6.25 -4.04
CA PRO A 9 -3.35 -6.53 -4.98
C PRO A 9 -4.67 -6.77 -4.22
N VAL A 10 -5.72 -6.04 -4.61
CA VAL A 10 -7.08 -6.18 -4.07
C VAL A 10 -8.00 -6.52 -5.22
N VAL A 11 -8.67 -7.67 -5.11
CA VAL A 11 -9.76 -8.05 -6.02
C VAL A 11 -11.02 -7.33 -5.54
N ARG A 12 -11.61 -6.50 -6.40
CA ARG A 12 -12.93 -5.92 -6.14
C ARG A 12 -13.98 -6.80 -6.81
N ASP A 13 -15.06 -7.09 -6.09
CA ASP A 13 -16.20 -7.87 -6.60
C ASP A 13 -17.12 -7.06 -7.55
N ASP A 14 -16.80 -5.80 -7.82
CA ASP A 14 -17.70 -4.82 -8.48
C ASP A 14 -17.65 -4.83 -10.02
N GLY A 15 -16.94 -5.77 -10.65
CA GLY A 15 -16.93 -5.95 -12.12
C GLY A 15 -16.28 -4.80 -12.90
N HIS A 16 -15.82 -3.74 -12.23
CA HIS A 16 -15.08 -2.65 -12.83
C HIS A 16 -13.58 -2.93 -12.71
N ALA A 17 -12.89 -2.97 -13.85
CA ALA A 17 -11.45 -3.14 -13.90
C ALA A 17 -10.73 -1.91 -13.34
N THR A 18 -10.61 -1.82 -12.01
CA THR A 18 -9.44 -1.15 -11.45
C THR A 18 -8.22 -2.01 -11.79
N ASP A 19 -7.03 -1.45 -11.74
CA ASP A 19 -5.79 -2.22 -11.93
C ASP A 19 -5.54 -3.27 -10.84
N GLY A 20 -6.48 -3.45 -9.91
CA GLY A 20 -6.47 -4.47 -8.88
C GLY A 20 -5.56 -4.11 -7.71
N LEU A 21 -5.32 -2.82 -7.46
CA LEU A 21 -4.48 -2.34 -6.36
C LEU A 21 -5.28 -1.52 -5.34
N SER A 22 -4.89 -1.56 -4.06
CA SER A 22 -5.44 -0.68 -3.02
C SER A 22 -5.26 0.80 -3.39
N HIS A 23 -6.25 1.64 -3.07
CA HIS A 23 -6.18 3.08 -3.30
C HIS A 23 -4.97 3.73 -2.62
N TYR A 24 -4.66 3.33 -1.38
CA TYR A 24 -3.52 3.90 -0.64
C TYR A 24 -2.17 3.51 -1.25
N ASP A 25 -2.09 2.35 -1.88
CA ASP A 25 -0.86 1.88 -2.52
C ASP A 25 -0.62 2.63 -3.84
N HIS A 26 -1.68 3.07 -4.52
CA HIS A 26 -1.56 4.05 -5.62
C HIS A 26 -0.93 5.36 -5.16
N LEU A 27 -1.31 5.85 -3.98
CA LEU A 27 -0.72 7.06 -3.40
C LEU A 27 0.75 6.85 -3.09
N ALA A 28 1.11 5.68 -2.53
CA ALA A 28 2.50 5.30 -2.25
C ALA A 28 3.35 5.24 -3.52
N LEU A 29 2.82 4.67 -4.61
CA LEU A 29 3.50 4.63 -5.92
C LEU A 29 3.69 6.04 -6.50
N ASN A 30 2.66 6.89 -6.43
CA ASN A 30 2.76 8.27 -6.89
C ASN A 30 3.80 9.06 -6.07
N PHE A 31 3.89 8.80 -4.77
CA PHE A 31 4.87 9.41 -3.87
C PHE A 31 6.29 8.98 -4.24
N ALA A 32 6.52 7.68 -4.46
CA ALA A 32 7.81 7.16 -4.90
C ALA A 32 8.26 7.78 -6.23
N ARG A 33 7.33 7.95 -7.18
CA ARG A 33 7.62 8.61 -8.45
C ARG A 33 7.97 10.10 -8.27
N GLN A 34 7.31 10.79 -7.35
CA GLN A 34 7.65 12.19 -7.04
C GLN A 34 9.11 12.30 -6.56
N ILE A 35 9.56 11.37 -5.72
CA ILE A 35 10.97 11.28 -5.30
C ILE A 35 11.87 11.03 -6.52
N LYS A 36 11.47 10.13 -7.41
CA LYS A 36 12.23 9.78 -8.63
C LYS A 36 12.41 10.97 -9.59
N ILE A 37 11.45 11.90 -9.61
CA ILE A 37 11.54 13.14 -10.39
C ILE A 37 12.57 14.11 -9.78
N THR A 38 12.61 14.21 -8.45
CA THR A 38 13.51 15.16 -7.76
C THR A 38 14.92 14.64 -7.59
N MET A 39 15.11 13.31 -7.55
CA MET A 39 16.43 12.70 -7.44
C MET A 39 16.49 11.30 -8.06
N PRO A 40 17.66 10.86 -8.57
CA PRO A 40 17.81 9.50 -9.08
C PRO A 40 17.54 8.43 -8.01
N CYS A 41 16.48 7.67 -8.19
CA CYS A 41 16.17 6.51 -7.37
C CYS A 41 15.65 5.34 -8.20
N LYS A 42 15.89 4.13 -7.69
CA LYS A 42 15.33 2.88 -8.20
C LYS A 42 14.11 2.54 -7.35
N VAL A 43 12.96 2.37 -7.98
CA VAL A 43 11.69 2.03 -7.33
C VAL A 43 11.40 0.55 -7.53
N VAL A 44 11.32 -0.20 -6.44
CA VAL A 44 10.98 -1.62 -6.42
C VAL A 44 9.61 -1.80 -5.75
N ALA A 45 8.61 -2.26 -6.49
CA ALA A 45 7.34 -2.63 -5.89
C ALA A 45 7.42 -4.04 -5.30
N VAL A 46 6.95 -4.21 -4.06
CA VAL A 46 6.96 -5.50 -3.36
C VAL A 46 5.54 -5.86 -2.96
N ALA A 47 5.08 -7.02 -3.40
CA ALA A 47 3.74 -7.53 -3.10
C ALA A 47 3.82 -8.93 -2.49
N MET A 48 2.97 -9.21 -1.51
CA MET A 48 2.68 -10.59 -1.08
C MET A 48 1.30 -10.98 -1.60
N SER A 49 1.23 -11.95 -2.50
CA SER A 49 -0.03 -12.41 -3.08
C SER A 49 0.12 -13.76 -3.78
N ASN A 50 -0.96 -14.26 -4.38
CA ASN A 50 -0.93 -15.45 -5.23
C ASN A 50 -0.36 -15.11 -6.62
N ARG A 51 0.12 -16.13 -7.34
CA ARG A 51 0.65 -15.94 -8.71
C ARG A 51 -0.39 -15.44 -9.71
N SER A 52 -1.68 -15.63 -9.45
CA SER A 52 -2.74 -15.04 -10.29
C SER A 52 -2.77 -13.50 -10.26
N SER A 53 -2.09 -12.85 -9.31
CA SER A 53 -1.95 -11.40 -9.29
C SER A 53 -0.91 -10.85 -10.28
N ILE A 54 -0.11 -11.71 -10.93
CA ILE A 54 0.97 -11.29 -11.85
C ILE A 54 0.49 -10.33 -12.96
N PRO A 55 -0.65 -10.57 -13.65
CA PRO A 55 -1.15 -9.64 -14.67
C PRO A 55 -1.42 -8.22 -14.12
N HIS A 56 -1.90 -8.13 -12.88
CA HIS A 56 -2.11 -6.85 -12.19
C HIS A 56 -0.78 -6.19 -11.81
N LEU A 57 0.16 -6.97 -11.28
CA LEU A 57 1.48 -6.49 -10.89
C LEU A 57 2.31 -5.99 -12.08
N LYS A 58 2.15 -6.58 -13.27
CA LYS A 58 2.77 -6.05 -14.49
C LYS A 58 2.31 -4.62 -14.79
N LYS A 59 1.08 -4.22 -14.44
CA LYS A 59 0.57 -2.85 -14.67
C LYS A 59 1.30 -1.80 -13.85
N LEU A 60 2.04 -2.19 -12.81
CA LEU A 60 2.89 -1.28 -12.04
C LEU A 60 3.99 -0.64 -12.90
N LYS A 61 4.35 -1.24 -14.05
CA LYS A 61 5.22 -0.59 -15.04
C LYS A 61 4.64 0.72 -15.56
N TYR A 62 3.32 0.85 -15.67
CA TYR A 62 2.64 2.10 -16.03
C TYR A 62 2.88 3.24 -15.02
N LYS A 63 3.30 2.88 -13.80
CA LYS A 63 3.62 3.79 -12.70
C LYS A 63 5.13 4.05 -12.58
N GLU A 64 5.91 3.70 -13.61
CA GLU A 64 7.38 3.90 -13.68
C GLU A 64 8.17 3.19 -12.56
N VAL A 65 7.58 2.12 -12.03
CA VAL A 65 8.28 1.15 -11.16
C VAL A 65 9.35 0.45 -11.98
N ASP A 66 10.58 0.36 -11.46
CA ASP A 66 11.70 -0.28 -12.15
C ASP A 66 11.59 -1.80 -12.07
N GLU A 67 11.37 -2.32 -10.87
CA GLU A 67 11.26 -3.76 -10.60
C GLU A 67 10.05 -4.09 -9.74
N VAL A 68 9.50 -5.29 -9.92
CA VAL A 68 8.40 -5.83 -9.14
C VAL A 68 8.83 -7.17 -8.58
N VAL A 69 8.71 -7.31 -7.26
CA VAL A 69 8.93 -8.55 -6.52
C VAL A 69 7.59 -9.04 -5.99
N LEU A 70 7.26 -10.28 -6.34
CA LEU A 70 6.10 -11.00 -5.82
C LEU A 70 6.58 -12.07 -4.83
N ILE A 71 6.22 -11.90 -3.57
CA ILE A 71 6.38 -12.92 -2.53
C ILE A 71 5.15 -13.83 -2.60
N SER A 72 5.34 -15.09 -3.00
CA SER A 72 4.22 -16.00 -3.26
C SER A 72 4.57 -17.44 -2.95
N ASP A 73 3.81 -18.01 -2.02
CA ASP A 73 3.87 -19.41 -1.61
C ASP A 73 2.50 -19.81 -1.04
N GLU A 74 2.09 -21.06 -1.21
CA GLU A 74 0.83 -21.57 -0.66
C GLU A 74 0.82 -21.51 0.86
N LEU A 75 2.00 -21.70 1.49
CA LEU A 75 2.19 -21.61 2.94
C LEU A 75 1.84 -20.24 3.52
N PHE A 76 1.83 -19.18 2.71
CA PHE A 76 1.52 -17.82 3.17
C PHE A 76 0.01 -17.52 3.22
N THR A 77 -0.82 -18.46 2.75
CA THR A 77 -2.27 -18.30 2.70
C THR A 77 -2.87 -18.16 4.11
N GLY A 78 -3.84 -17.26 4.24
CA GLY A 78 -4.54 -17.02 5.51
C GLY A 78 -3.73 -16.26 6.56
N SER A 79 -2.58 -15.67 6.17
CA SER A 79 -1.80 -14.79 7.03
C SER A 79 -2.64 -13.61 7.55
N ASP A 80 -2.59 -13.39 8.86
CA ASP A 80 -3.01 -12.13 9.47
C ASP A 80 -1.97 -11.01 9.25
N THR A 81 -2.14 -9.89 9.93
CA THR A 81 -1.23 -8.74 9.79
C THR A 81 0.19 -9.07 10.25
N TYR A 82 0.34 -9.79 11.37
CA TYR A 82 1.64 -10.17 11.92
C TYR A 82 2.39 -11.11 10.99
N ALA A 83 1.76 -12.22 10.58
CA ALA A 83 2.37 -13.18 9.67
C ALA A 83 2.72 -12.53 8.32
N THR A 84 1.83 -11.69 7.78
CA THR A 84 2.08 -10.93 6.54
C THR A 84 3.31 -10.03 6.68
N ALA A 85 3.39 -9.24 7.76
CA ALA A 85 4.50 -8.33 7.99
C ALA A 85 5.82 -9.08 8.22
N TYR A 86 5.79 -10.21 8.93
CA TYR A 86 6.96 -11.06 9.16
C TYR A 86 7.53 -11.62 7.84
N ILE A 87 6.66 -12.15 6.98
CA ILE A 87 7.06 -12.65 5.65
C ILE A 87 7.64 -11.53 4.80
N MET A 88 6.94 -10.38 4.73
CA MET A 88 7.39 -9.23 3.94
C MET A 88 8.73 -8.67 4.44
N ALA A 89 8.89 -8.47 5.74
CA ALA A 89 10.13 -8.00 6.34
C ALA A 89 11.28 -8.98 6.07
N SER A 90 11.05 -10.29 6.21
CA SER A 90 12.06 -11.31 5.93
C SER A 90 12.52 -11.30 4.47
N ALA A 91 11.59 -11.15 3.52
CA ALA A 91 11.94 -11.07 2.10
C ALA A 91 12.68 -9.79 1.74
N ILE A 92 12.23 -8.64 2.26
CA ILE A 92 12.87 -7.35 2.06
C ILE A 92 14.31 -7.40 2.60
N GLN A 93 14.49 -7.85 3.84
CA GLN A 93 15.80 -7.94 4.48
C GLN A 93 16.78 -8.83 3.73
N LYS A 94 16.33 -9.99 3.23
CA LYS A 94 17.21 -10.97 2.58
C LYS A 94 17.56 -10.65 1.13
N PHE A 95 16.63 -10.07 0.37
CA PHE A 95 16.70 -10.09 -1.10
C PHE A 95 16.57 -8.76 -1.79
N ILE A 96 16.17 -7.69 -1.10
CA ILE A 96 15.78 -6.43 -1.75
C ILE A 96 16.53 -5.28 -1.07
N PRO A 97 17.52 -4.65 -1.72
CA PRO A 97 18.18 -3.47 -1.17
C PRO A 97 17.19 -2.32 -0.96
N TYR A 98 17.27 -1.62 0.17
CA TYR A 98 16.40 -0.48 0.48
C TYR A 98 17.10 0.60 1.29
N ASP A 99 16.77 1.84 0.97
CA ASP A 99 17.04 3.03 1.79
C ASP A 99 15.72 3.55 2.37
N LEU A 100 14.64 3.56 1.58
CA LEU A 100 13.32 4.05 1.99
C LEU A 100 12.26 3.02 1.62
N ILE A 101 11.34 2.74 2.56
CA ILE A 101 10.16 1.90 2.30
C ILE A 101 8.92 2.78 2.40
N ILE A 102 8.04 2.68 1.40
CA ILE A 102 6.80 3.44 1.33
C ILE A 102 5.63 2.46 1.29
N CYS A 103 4.67 2.65 2.19
CA CYS A 103 3.44 1.89 2.23
C CYS A 103 2.24 2.82 2.08
N GLY A 104 1.12 2.33 1.55
CA GLY A 104 -0.17 2.95 1.81
C GLY A 104 -0.54 2.86 3.29
N LYS A 105 -1.29 3.83 3.81
CA LYS A 105 -1.80 3.84 5.19
C LYS A 105 -2.50 2.55 5.59
N LYS A 106 -3.36 2.03 4.70
CA LYS A 106 -4.11 0.79 4.92
C LYS A 106 -4.49 0.14 3.60
N SER A 107 -4.91 -1.11 3.68
CA SER A 107 -5.62 -1.77 2.58
C SER A 107 -7.13 -1.55 2.71
N LEU A 108 -7.84 -1.50 1.59
CA LEU A 108 -9.29 -1.26 1.58
C LEU A 108 -10.11 -2.49 2.00
N ASP A 109 -9.55 -3.69 1.88
CA ASP A 109 -10.20 -4.94 2.27
C ASP A 109 -10.06 -5.20 3.78
N GLY A 110 -8.83 -5.16 4.30
CA GLY A 110 -8.54 -5.43 5.70
C GLY A 110 -8.70 -4.23 6.62
N GLY A 111 -8.40 -3.02 6.14
CA GLY A 111 -8.60 -1.78 6.88
C GLY A 111 -7.76 -1.60 8.16
N THR A 112 -6.82 -2.50 8.45
CA THR A 112 -6.16 -2.59 9.77
C THR A 112 -5.12 -1.52 10.04
N SER A 113 -4.45 -1.00 9.00
CA SER A 113 -3.30 -0.08 9.10
C SER A 113 -2.09 -0.63 9.90
N GLN A 114 -1.98 -1.95 10.07
CA GLN A 114 -1.00 -2.59 10.97
C GLN A 114 0.27 -3.09 10.26
N VAL A 115 0.13 -3.62 9.04
CA VAL A 115 1.25 -4.27 8.33
C VAL A 115 2.47 -3.34 8.17
N PRO A 116 2.33 -2.05 7.79
CA PRO A 116 3.50 -1.18 7.61
C PRO A 116 4.36 -1.00 8.86
N ILE A 117 3.73 -0.72 10.02
CA ILE A 117 4.46 -0.55 11.28
C ILE A 117 5.09 -1.86 11.75
N GLN A 118 4.44 -3.00 11.50
CA GLN A 118 4.98 -4.32 11.82
C GLN A 118 6.17 -4.69 10.90
N ILE A 119 6.15 -4.31 9.62
CA ILE A 119 7.30 -4.45 8.72
C ILE A 119 8.48 -3.63 9.27
N ALA A 120 8.24 -2.36 9.62
CA ALA A 120 9.28 -1.50 10.20
C ALA A 120 9.87 -2.09 11.48
N GLY A 121 9.02 -2.65 12.35
CA GLY A 121 9.43 -3.37 13.56
C GLY A 121 10.27 -4.62 13.25
N GLY A 122 9.86 -5.44 12.28
CA GLY A 122 10.60 -6.63 11.84
C GLY A 122 11.95 -6.31 11.22
N LEU A 123 12.08 -5.15 10.56
CA LEU A 123 13.34 -4.65 10.00
C LEU A 123 14.16 -3.84 11.00
N ASN A 124 13.62 -3.54 12.19
CA ASN A 124 14.20 -2.64 13.19
C ASN A 124 14.58 -1.26 12.64
N ILE A 125 13.68 -0.63 11.87
CA ILE A 125 13.86 0.71 11.28
C ILE A 125 12.79 1.69 11.78
N PRO A 126 13.07 3.01 11.79
CA PRO A 126 12.07 4.02 12.13
C PRO A 126 10.85 3.98 11.21
N HIS A 127 9.68 4.28 11.77
CA HIS A 127 8.42 4.41 11.04
C HIS A 127 7.82 5.80 11.22
N ILE A 128 7.41 6.45 10.12
CA ILE A 128 6.66 7.71 10.15
C ILE A 128 5.30 7.51 9.48
N SER A 129 4.23 7.67 10.26
CA SER A 129 2.87 7.57 9.77
C SER A 129 2.33 8.89 9.20
N TYR A 130 1.35 8.81 8.29
CA TYR A 130 0.60 9.96 7.74
C TYR A 130 1.45 11.02 7.03
N VAL A 131 2.48 10.58 6.31
CA VAL A 131 3.41 11.47 5.61
C VAL A 131 2.75 12.08 4.39
N ASN A 132 2.83 13.41 4.26
CA ASN A 132 2.33 14.17 3.10
C ASN A 132 3.47 14.70 2.21
N SER A 133 4.67 14.93 2.75
CA SER A 133 5.86 15.32 2.01
C SER A 133 7.14 14.86 2.71
N ILE A 134 8.22 14.70 1.95
CA ILE A 134 9.56 14.46 2.49
C ILE A 134 10.61 15.30 1.79
N GLU A 135 11.68 15.60 2.52
CA GLU A 135 12.94 16.11 2.03
C GLU A 135 14.05 15.15 2.46
N ILE A 136 14.84 14.69 1.50
CA ILE A 136 15.96 13.77 1.76
C ILE A 136 17.23 14.61 1.83
N GLU A 137 17.87 14.61 3.00
CA GLU A 137 19.13 15.31 3.22
C GLU A 137 20.31 14.44 2.75
N GLY A 138 21.33 15.06 2.14
CA GLY A 138 22.58 14.38 1.79
C GLY A 138 23.35 13.78 2.98
N SER A 139 22.98 14.17 4.20
CA SER A 139 23.48 13.63 5.48
C SER A 139 22.94 12.23 5.82
N GLY A 140 22.01 11.68 5.02
CA GLY A 140 21.36 10.39 5.27
C GLY A 140 20.15 10.47 6.19
N TYR A 141 19.54 11.66 6.32
CA TYR A 141 18.31 11.88 7.08
C TYR A 141 17.15 12.20 6.16
N VAL A 142 15.94 11.89 6.61
CA VAL A 142 14.69 12.32 5.99
C VAL A 142 13.99 13.27 6.95
N HIS A 143 13.65 14.45 6.46
CA HIS A 143 12.71 15.34 7.10
C HIS A 143 11.34 15.14 6.45
N ALA A 144 10.38 14.62 7.20
CA ALA A 144 9.03 14.34 6.73
C ALA A 144 8.04 15.29 7.40
N THR A 145 7.10 15.80 6.62
CA THR A 145 5.90 16.45 7.16
C THR A 145 4.79 15.41 7.20
N ARG A 146 4.08 15.35 8.33
CA ARG A 146 2.91 14.47 8.50
C ARG A 146 1.69 15.27 8.91
N LYS A 147 0.54 14.91 8.36
CA LYS A 147 -0.75 15.55 8.65
C LYS A 147 -1.53 14.74 9.68
N LEU A 148 -1.80 15.35 10.82
CA LEU A 148 -2.53 14.78 11.95
C LEU A 148 -3.80 15.59 12.19
N TYR A 149 -4.90 15.18 11.56
CA TYR A 149 -6.17 15.92 11.62
C TYR A 149 -5.99 17.40 11.22
N GLU A 150 -6.07 18.31 12.18
CA GLU A 150 -5.94 19.77 12.00
C GLU A 150 -4.51 20.28 12.15
N TYR A 151 -3.56 19.41 12.50
CA TYR A 151 -2.17 19.78 12.74
C TYR A 151 -1.24 19.17 11.70
N GLU A 152 -0.14 19.87 11.44
CA GLU A 152 1.00 19.31 10.71
C GLU A 152 2.22 19.26 11.64
N ALA A 153 3.02 18.20 11.51
CA ALA A 153 4.22 18.03 12.31
C ALA A 153 5.39 17.64 11.40
N GLY A 154 6.52 18.32 11.58
CA GLY A 154 7.81 17.93 11.01
C GLY A 154 8.49 16.87 11.88
N VAL A 155 9.02 15.82 11.25
CA VAL A 155 9.74 14.73 11.90
C VAL A 155 11.02 14.45 11.13
N ARG A 156 12.15 14.37 11.83
CA ARG A 156 13.45 14.05 11.22
C ARG A 156 13.95 12.68 11.71
N VAL A 157 14.23 11.77 10.79
CA VAL A 157 14.74 10.42 11.09
C VAL A 157 15.92 10.06 10.20
N LYS A 158 16.76 9.13 10.66
CA LYS A 158 17.87 8.59 9.86
C LYS A 158 17.36 7.50 8.92
N LEU A 159 17.91 7.42 7.71
CA LEU A 159 17.72 6.28 6.80
C LEU A 159 18.51 5.05 7.29
N PRO A 160 18.04 3.82 7.02
CA PRO A 160 16.78 3.51 6.32
C PRO A 160 15.55 3.70 7.21
N CYS A 161 14.41 4.05 6.61
CA CYS A 161 13.14 4.19 7.34
C CYS A 161 11.94 3.73 6.50
N LEU A 162 10.80 3.54 7.17
CA LEU A 162 9.51 3.26 6.54
C LEU A 162 8.56 4.45 6.74
N ILE A 163 7.88 4.86 5.68
CA ILE A 163 6.82 5.86 5.75
C ILE A 163 5.50 5.29 5.27
N THR A 164 4.39 5.75 5.85
CA THR A 164 3.06 5.50 5.28
C THR A 164 2.45 6.80 4.78
N VAL A 165 1.84 6.75 3.60
CA VAL A 165 1.15 7.88 2.98
C VAL A 165 -0.37 7.66 2.97
N ASP A 166 -1.13 8.75 2.96
CA ASP A 166 -2.58 8.75 2.84
C ASP A 166 -3.07 9.83 1.88
N GLU A 167 -4.38 10.08 1.86
CA GLU A 167 -5.03 11.01 0.93
C GLU A 167 -4.58 12.48 1.10
N SER A 168 -3.85 12.80 2.17
CA SER A 168 -3.22 14.12 2.32
C SER A 168 -2.16 14.40 1.24
N PHE A 169 -1.61 13.35 0.63
CA PHE A 169 -0.80 13.44 -0.58
C PHE A 169 -1.62 12.97 -1.79
N SER A 170 -1.79 13.83 -2.79
CA SER A 170 -2.46 13.44 -4.03
C SER A 170 -1.90 14.22 -5.22
N VAL A 171 -1.26 13.49 -6.12
CA VAL A 171 -0.82 14.00 -7.42
C VAL A 171 -1.43 13.11 -8.49
N ARG A 172 -2.18 13.70 -9.43
CA ARG A 172 -2.65 12.99 -10.62
C ARG A 172 -1.52 12.90 -11.62
N GLN A 173 -1.44 11.77 -12.32
CA GLN A 173 -0.34 11.52 -13.24
C GLN A 173 -0.81 10.84 -14.52
N TYR A 174 -0.11 11.19 -15.60
CA TYR A 174 -0.24 10.53 -16.90
C TYR A 174 0.71 9.34 -17.01
N ILE A 175 0.31 8.37 -17.84
CA ILE A 175 1.09 7.18 -18.18
C ILE A 175 1.89 7.50 -19.45
N SER A 176 3.19 7.17 -19.46
CA SER A 176 4.02 7.35 -20.65
C SER A 176 3.88 6.16 -21.62
N LEU A 177 4.01 6.40 -22.92
CA LEU A 177 3.98 5.33 -23.94
C LEU A 177 5.09 4.29 -23.71
N SER A 178 6.27 4.74 -23.29
CA SER A 178 7.39 3.85 -22.92
C SER A 178 7.03 2.90 -21.78
N ALA A 179 6.35 3.40 -20.74
CA ALA A 179 5.89 2.58 -19.63
C ALA A 179 4.86 1.52 -20.07
N ILE A 180 4.01 1.85 -21.06
CA ILE A 180 3.05 0.90 -21.65
C ILE A 180 3.79 -0.20 -22.41
N GLN A 181 4.81 0.13 -23.18
CA GLN A 181 5.58 -0.85 -23.93
C GLN A 181 6.33 -1.82 -23.00
N GLN A 182 6.98 -1.30 -21.95
CA GLN A 182 7.69 -2.12 -20.97
C GLN A 182 6.80 -3.14 -20.27
N HIS A 183 5.50 -2.87 -20.13
CA HIS A 183 4.56 -3.78 -19.46
C HIS A 183 4.45 -5.15 -20.15
N PHE A 184 4.41 -5.19 -21.49
CA PHE A 184 4.06 -6.41 -22.22
C PHE A 184 5.08 -7.53 -21.99
N ASP A 185 6.36 -7.20 -21.98
CA ASP A 185 7.45 -8.18 -21.83
C ASP A 185 7.93 -8.35 -20.38
N TYR A 186 7.39 -7.55 -19.45
CA TYR A 186 7.84 -7.57 -18.06
C TYR A 186 7.37 -8.81 -17.30
N HIS A 187 8.27 -9.38 -16.51
CA HIS A 187 8.01 -10.52 -15.63
C HIS A 187 8.47 -10.18 -14.21
N PRO A 188 7.56 -10.14 -13.21
CA PRO A 188 7.95 -9.93 -11.82
C PRO A 188 8.87 -11.05 -11.31
N ARG A 189 9.85 -10.69 -10.45
CA ARG A 189 10.64 -11.68 -9.72
C ARG A 189 9.75 -12.32 -8.66
N VAL A 190 9.62 -13.64 -8.70
CA VAL A 190 8.86 -14.38 -7.68
C VAL A 190 9.82 -14.92 -6.63
N ILE A 191 9.52 -14.69 -5.36
CA ILE A 191 10.25 -15.25 -4.20
C ILE A 191 9.28 -16.16 -3.46
N SER A 192 9.65 -17.44 -3.32
CA SER A 192 8.86 -18.46 -2.61
C SER A 192 9.43 -18.78 -1.23
N ASN A 193 8.73 -19.58 -0.42
CA ASN A 193 9.27 -20.01 0.86
C ASN A 193 10.48 -20.94 0.72
N ASN A 194 10.63 -21.63 -0.42
CA ASN A 194 11.83 -22.42 -0.71
C ASN A 194 13.10 -21.56 -0.72
N GLU A 195 12.99 -20.30 -1.16
CA GLU A 195 14.10 -19.34 -1.12
C GLU A 195 14.20 -18.63 0.24
N LEU A 196 13.06 -18.29 0.85
CA LEU A 196 13.04 -17.57 2.12
C LEU A 196 13.45 -18.43 3.32
N GLY A 197 13.18 -19.73 3.29
CA GLY A 197 13.49 -20.67 4.36
C GLY A 197 12.81 -20.32 5.68
N LEU A 198 11.56 -19.81 5.66
CA LEU A 198 10.82 -19.51 6.89
C LEU A 198 10.17 -20.78 7.43
N ASP A 199 10.12 -20.89 8.76
CA ASP A 199 9.42 -21.97 9.44
C ASP A 199 7.91 -21.94 9.08
N PRO A 200 7.34 -23.05 8.56
CA PRO A 200 5.91 -23.17 8.30
C PRO A 200 5.00 -22.82 9.49
N SER A 201 5.48 -22.94 10.73
CA SER A 201 4.71 -22.54 11.92
C SER A 201 4.67 -21.03 12.17
N SER A 202 5.56 -20.28 11.53
CA SER A 202 5.69 -18.81 11.68
C SER A 202 5.06 -18.03 10.51
N VAL A 203 4.46 -18.71 9.53
CA VAL A 203 3.88 -18.09 8.34
C VAL A 203 2.44 -18.56 8.09
N GLY A 204 1.70 -17.84 7.24
CA GLY A 204 0.34 -18.23 6.89
C GLY A 204 -0.62 -18.18 8.07
N ALA A 205 -1.70 -18.94 7.96
CA ALA A 205 -2.66 -19.11 9.04
C ALA A 205 -2.03 -19.70 10.32
N SER A 206 -0.98 -20.52 10.21
CA SER A 206 -0.29 -21.13 11.36
C SER A 206 0.51 -20.11 12.18
N GLY A 207 1.20 -19.18 11.51
CA GLY A 207 1.94 -18.10 12.15
C GLY A 207 1.11 -16.88 12.52
N SER A 208 -0.20 -16.92 12.25
CA SER A 208 -1.10 -15.81 12.53
C SER A 208 -1.47 -15.76 14.01
N LEU A 209 -1.39 -14.58 14.61
CA LEU A 209 -1.77 -14.34 16.01
C LEU A 209 -3.27 -14.13 16.17
N THR A 210 -3.96 -13.83 15.08
CA THR A 210 -5.41 -13.60 15.03
C THR A 210 -6.07 -14.51 14.01
N LYS A 211 -7.32 -14.89 14.27
CA LYS A 211 -8.13 -15.71 13.37
C LYS A 211 -9.53 -15.13 13.24
N VAL A 212 -9.99 -14.92 12.01
CA VAL A 212 -11.36 -14.49 11.74
C VAL A 212 -12.30 -15.67 11.96
N ILE A 213 -13.10 -15.62 13.03
CA ILE A 213 -14.07 -16.68 13.36
C ILE A 213 -15.33 -16.57 12.49
N ARG A 214 -15.80 -15.35 12.25
CA ARG A 214 -17.04 -15.09 11.51
C ARG A 214 -17.01 -13.68 10.90
N SER A 215 -17.56 -13.56 9.69
CA SER A 215 -17.94 -12.28 9.08
C SER A 215 -19.44 -12.29 8.78
N LYS A 216 -20.10 -11.16 8.98
CA LYS A 216 -21.52 -10.97 8.65
C LYS A 216 -21.71 -9.58 8.07
N ARG A 217 -22.40 -9.49 6.93
CA ARG A 217 -22.85 -8.21 6.40
C ARG A 217 -23.89 -7.62 7.36
N VAL A 218 -23.61 -6.42 7.88
CA VAL A 218 -24.56 -5.67 8.69
C VAL A 218 -25.37 -4.79 7.74
N ASN A 219 -26.66 -5.06 7.63
CA ASN A 219 -27.56 -4.16 6.91
C ASN A 219 -27.85 -2.98 7.84
N GLN A 220 -27.29 -1.81 7.54
CA GLN A 220 -27.72 -0.58 8.18
C GLN A 220 -29.11 -0.22 7.64
N VAL A 221 -30.09 -0.17 8.53
CA VAL A 221 -31.40 0.40 8.22
C VAL A 221 -31.31 1.88 8.61
N THR A 222 -31.11 2.73 7.62
CA THR A 222 -31.16 4.18 7.82
C THR A 222 -32.59 4.63 7.55
N ASN A 223 -33.24 5.24 8.54
CA ASN A 223 -34.54 5.87 8.33
C ASN A 223 -34.33 7.21 7.60
N CYS A 224 -34.17 7.13 6.29
CA CYS A 224 -34.11 8.30 5.43
C CYS A 224 -35.51 8.66 4.96
N ARG A 225 -35.88 9.94 5.06
CA ARG A 225 -37.01 10.48 4.32
C ARG A 225 -36.51 10.95 2.97
N PHE A 226 -36.95 10.30 1.89
CA PHE A 226 -36.70 10.79 0.55
C PHE A 226 -37.55 12.06 0.32
N LEU A 227 -36.89 13.15 -0.07
CA LEU A 227 -37.59 14.34 -0.55
C LEU A 227 -37.81 14.17 -2.04
N GLU A 228 -39.06 13.93 -2.42
CA GLU A 228 -39.46 13.70 -3.81
C GLU A 228 -40.05 14.98 -4.43
N ARG A 229 -40.28 14.99 -5.75
CA ARG A 229 -40.79 16.09 -6.61
C ARG A 229 -39.69 17.01 -7.17
N ASN A 230 -40.08 18.18 -7.65
CA ASN A 230 -39.18 19.15 -8.29
C ASN A 230 -38.19 19.76 -7.30
N GLU A 231 -37.13 20.34 -7.84
CA GLU A 231 -36.03 20.97 -7.10
C GLU A 231 -36.52 21.93 -6.01
N TYR A 232 -37.49 22.80 -6.34
CA TYR A 232 -38.08 23.74 -5.37
C TYR A 232 -38.73 23.06 -4.16
N SER A 233 -39.43 21.94 -4.38
CA SER A 233 -40.08 21.17 -3.30
C SER A 233 -39.05 20.47 -2.41
N GLN A 234 -37.95 20.00 -3.00
CA GLN A 234 -36.85 19.39 -2.27
C GLN A 234 -36.11 20.42 -1.41
N ILE A 235 -35.83 21.62 -1.96
CA ILE A 235 -35.21 22.72 -1.22
C ILE A 235 -36.09 23.16 -0.05
N ALA A 236 -37.40 23.37 -0.28
CA ALA A 236 -38.34 23.72 0.79
C ALA A 236 -38.42 22.61 1.86
N GLY A 237 -38.39 21.34 1.45
CA GLY A 237 -38.34 20.20 2.36
C GLY A 237 -37.09 20.17 3.24
N MET A 238 -35.94 20.61 2.73
CA MET A 238 -34.71 20.74 3.51
C MET A 238 -34.81 21.90 4.51
N LEU A 239 -35.30 23.07 4.08
CA LEU A 239 -35.39 24.27 4.93
C LEU A 239 -36.37 24.11 6.10
N ASN A 240 -37.44 23.34 5.93
CA ASN A 240 -38.45 23.11 6.97
C ASN A 240 -38.06 22.06 8.02
N HIS A 241 -36.89 21.44 7.89
CA HIS A 241 -36.41 20.36 8.77
C HIS A 241 -35.00 20.62 9.34
N VAL A 242 -34.53 21.87 9.27
CA VAL A 242 -33.39 22.39 10.08
C VAL A 242 -33.94 23.00 11.37
#